data_AF-A0A7Y0KRN0-F1
#
_entry.id   AF-A0A7Y0KRN0-F1
#
_cell.length_a   1.000
_cell.length_b   1.000
_cell.length_c   1.000
_cell.angle_alpha   90.00
_cell.angle_beta   90.00
_cell.angle_gamma   90.00
#
_symmetry.space_group_name_H-M   'P 1'
#
loop_
_entity.id
_entity.type
_entity.pdbx_description
1 polymer ?
#
loop_
_entity_poly.entity_id
_entity_poly.type
_entity_poly.pdbx_seq_one_letter_code
_entity_poly.pdbx_strand_id
1 'polypeptide(L)'
;MRYLPALIVVALASASDVKAQSSLLESVKNNPGEARELCSQFKALNTKGVSAYSSQAISEVARQRNLSSNNAEILATYVIGMNCPDVR
;
A
#
# COMPACT_ATOMS: atom_id res chain seq x y z
N MET A 1 45.51 -13.47 29.38
CA MET A 1 45.01 -14.13 28.16
C MET A 1 43.56 -13.74 27.96
N ARG A 2 43.27 -13.25 26.75
CA ARG A 2 42.09 -12.47 26.38
C ARG A 2 41.10 -13.39 25.66
N TYR A 3 39.92 -13.64 26.24
CA TYR A 3 38.82 -14.29 25.51
C TYR A 3 37.50 -13.60 25.81
N LEU A 4 37.06 -12.85 24.81
CA LEU A 4 35.76 -12.20 24.67
C LEU A 4 34.82 -13.24 24.05
N PRO A 5 33.77 -13.76 24.71
CA PRO A 5 32.79 -14.60 24.02
C PRO A 5 31.84 -13.68 23.23
N ALA A 6 31.82 -13.92 21.92
CA ALA A 6 31.01 -13.20 20.95
C ALA A 6 29.51 -13.38 21.23
N LEU A 7 28.79 -12.26 21.35
CA LEU A 7 27.33 -12.20 21.36
C LEU A 7 26.83 -12.42 19.92
N ILE A 8 26.30 -13.62 19.65
CA ILE A 8 25.54 -13.90 18.43
C ILE A 8 24.13 -13.34 18.64
N VAL A 9 23.84 -12.19 18.03
CA VAL A 9 22.48 -11.66 17.91
C VAL A 9 21.83 -12.33 16.71
N VAL A 10 20.91 -13.28 16.95
CA VAL A 10 20.05 -13.83 15.91
C VAL A 10 18.93 -12.82 15.63
N ALA A 11 19.02 -12.12 14.51
CA ALA A 11 17.94 -11.27 14.02
C ALA A 11 16.84 -12.17 13.41
N LEU A 12 15.76 -12.39 14.16
CA LEU A 12 14.52 -12.98 13.64
C LEU A 12 13.82 -11.92 12.77
N ALA A 13 14.02 -11.96 11.46
CA ALA A 13 13.28 -11.14 10.52
C ALA A 13 11.84 -11.69 10.35
N SER A 14 10.85 -10.87 10.70
CA SER A 14 9.42 -11.17 10.58
C SER A 14 9.00 -11.28 9.10
N ALA A 15 8.73 -12.48 8.60
CA ALA A 15 8.27 -12.71 7.21
C ALA A 15 6.78 -12.40 6.97
N SER A 16 6.06 -11.93 7.98
CA SER A 16 4.60 -11.77 7.97
C SER A 16 4.11 -10.68 7.01
N ASP A 17 4.87 -9.58 6.90
CA ASP A 17 4.46 -8.38 6.13
C ASP A 17 4.46 -8.62 4.62
N VAL A 18 5.41 -9.41 4.11
CA VAL A 18 5.52 -9.72 2.68
C VAL A 18 4.30 -10.51 2.18
N LYS A 19 3.78 -11.42 3.00
CA LYS A 19 2.61 -12.22 2.65
C LYS A 19 1.33 -11.38 2.63
N ALA A 20 1.18 -10.46 3.59
CA ALA A 20 0.02 -9.57 3.68
C ALA A 20 -0.04 -8.59 2.50
N GLN A 21 1.10 -8.01 2.10
CA GLN A 21 1.19 -7.14 0.93
C GLN A 21 0.85 -7.88 -0.37
N SER A 22 1.32 -9.13 -0.53
CA SER A 22 0.95 -9.95 -1.68
C SER A 22 -0.56 -10.19 -1.74
N SER A 23 -1.19 -10.62 -0.64
CA SER A 23 -2.65 -10.82 -0.61
C SER A 23 -3.46 -9.55 -0.88
N LEU A 24 -2.95 -8.39 -0.47
CA LEU A 24 -3.58 -7.09 -0.73
C LEU A 24 -3.60 -6.78 -2.24
N LEU A 25 -2.44 -6.90 -2.90
CA LEU A 25 -2.31 -6.57 -4.32
C LEU A 25 -2.98 -7.62 -5.21
N GLU A 26 -2.99 -8.88 -4.80
CA GLU A 26 -3.72 -9.95 -5.50
C GLU A 26 -5.23 -9.66 -5.56
N SER A 27 -5.82 -9.03 -4.54
CA SER A 27 -7.26 -8.68 -4.55
C SER A 27 -7.60 -7.72 -5.70
N VAL A 28 -6.89 -6.60 -5.83
CA VAL A 28 -7.12 -5.64 -6.92
C VAL A 28 -6.70 -6.18 -8.27
N LYS A 29 -5.60 -6.94 -8.34
CA LYS A 29 -5.13 -7.55 -9.59
C LYS A 29 -6.18 -8.49 -10.18
N ASN A 30 -6.84 -9.30 -9.33
CA ASN A 30 -7.84 -10.27 -9.76
C ASN A 30 -9.26 -9.69 -9.80
N ASN A 31 -9.45 -8.43 -9.39
CA ASN A 31 -10.74 -7.74 -9.41
C ASN A 31 -10.65 -6.38 -10.14
N PRO A 32 -10.83 -6.36 -11.48
CA PRO A 32 -10.75 -5.12 -12.25
C PRO A 32 -11.86 -4.11 -11.91
N GLY A 33 -12.99 -4.56 -11.36
CA GLY A 33 -14.06 -3.66 -10.89
C GLY A 33 -13.58 -2.80 -9.73
N GLU A 34 -12.94 -3.44 -8.75
CA GLU A 34 -12.34 -2.76 -7.60
C GLU A 34 -11.24 -1.77 -8.01
N ALA A 35 -10.35 -2.19 -8.92
CA ALA A 35 -9.29 -1.31 -9.40
C ALA A 35 -9.85 -0.06 -10.10
N ARG A 36 -10.93 -0.21 -10.90
CA ARG A 36 -11.61 0.91 -11.56
C ARG A 36 -12.33 1.82 -10.57
N GLU A 37 -12.94 1.27 -9.54
CA GLU A 37 -13.60 2.04 -8.49
C GLU A 37 -12.60 2.92 -7.73
N LEU A 38 -11.49 2.33 -7.28
CA LEU A 38 -10.39 3.08 -6.66
C LEU A 38 -9.83 4.14 -7.61
N CYS A 39 -9.66 3.79 -8.89
CA CYS A 39 -9.23 4.75 -9.90
C CYS A 39 -10.17 5.95 -10.04
N SER A 40 -11.48 5.70 -10.08
CA SER A 40 -12.50 6.74 -10.15
C SER A 40 -12.47 7.64 -8.91
N GLN A 41 -12.25 7.06 -7.73
CA GLN A 41 -12.09 7.83 -6.49
C GLN A 41 -10.88 8.76 -6.56
N PHE A 42 -9.72 8.25 -7.00
CA PHE A 42 -8.52 9.08 -7.15
C PHE A 42 -8.70 10.18 -8.20
N LYS A 43 -9.33 9.89 -9.34
CA LYS A 43 -9.70 10.90 -10.35
C LYS A 43 -10.57 12.01 -9.73
N ALA A 44 -11.57 11.65 -8.92
CA ALA A 44 -12.45 12.63 -8.28
C ALA A 44 -11.75 13.50 -7.22
N LEU A 45 -10.67 13.03 -6.62
CA LEU A 45 -9.82 13.84 -5.74
C LEU A 45 -8.95 14.81 -6.54
N ASN A 46 -8.35 14.32 -7.62
CA ASN A 46 -7.54 15.14 -8.53
C ASN A 46 -8.32 16.28 -9.18
N THR A 47 -9.57 16.06 -9.57
CA THR A 47 -10.41 17.16 -10.10
C THR A 47 -10.67 18.27 -9.08
N LYS A 48 -10.47 17.99 -7.79
CA LYS A 48 -10.55 18.95 -6.68
C LYS A 48 -9.16 19.51 -6.28
N GLY A 49 -8.11 19.20 -7.03
CA GLY A 49 -6.73 19.60 -6.73
C GLY A 49 -6.09 18.80 -5.59
N VAL A 50 -6.70 17.68 -5.17
CA VAL A 50 -6.17 16.83 -4.09
C VAL A 50 -5.38 15.68 -4.73
N SER A 51 -4.11 15.53 -4.31
CA SER A 51 -3.28 14.40 -4.76
C SER A 51 -3.84 13.07 -4.23
N ALA A 52 -3.79 12.05 -5.07
CA ALA A 52 -4.15 10.68 -4.69
C ALA A 52 -3.23 10.09 -3.60
N TYR A 53 -2.05 10.69 -3.39
CA TYR A 53 -1.09 10.32 -2.34
C TYR A 53 -1.15 11.24 -1.12
N SER A 54 -2.09 12.19 -1.06
CA SER A 54 -2.27 13.03 0.11
C SER A 54 -2.65 12.19 1.34
N SER A 55 -2.27 12.64 2.54
CA SER A 55 -2.63 11.93 3.78
C SER A 55 -4.14 11.76 3.93
N GLN A 56 -4.93 12.73 3.45
CA GLN A 56 -6.39 12.62 3.38
C GLN A 56 -6.85 11.45 2.48
N ALA A 57 -6.33 11.37 1.25
CA ALA A 57 -6.69 10.31 0.31
C ALA A 57 -6.30 8.92 0.83
N ILE A 58 -5.08 8.78 1.35
CA ILE A 58 -4.58 7.52 1.89
C ILE A 58 -5.37 7.10 3.14
N SER A 59 -5.71 8.04 4.02
CA SER A 59 -6.51 7.73 5.22
C SER A 59 -7.93 7.26 4.87
N GLU A 60 -8.53 7.84 3.83
CA GLU A 60 -9.85 7.43 3.37
C GLU A 60 -9.82 6.02 2.78
N VAL A 61 -8.84 5.69 1.92
CA VAL A 61 -8.66 4.33 1.40
C VAL A 61 -8.36 3.34 2.53
N ALA A 62 -7.48 3.71 3.46
CA ALA A 62 -7.16 2.88 4.63
C ALA A 62 -8.41 2.54 5.44
N ARG A 63 -9.27 3.53 5.71
CA ARG A 63 -10.53 3.35 6.43
C ARG A 63 -11.53 2.49 5.65
N GLN A 64 -11.74 2.76 4.36
CA GLN A 64 -12.69 2.03 3.52
C GLN A 64 -12.32 0.54 3.38
N ARG A 65 -11.02 0.25 3.36
CA ARG A 65 -10.50 -1.08 3.07
C ARG A 65 -9.99 -1.83 4.31
N ASN A 66 -10.11 -1.22 5.50
CA ASN A 66 -9.58 -1.73 6.76
C ASN A 66 -8.07 -2.08 6.66
N LEU A 67 -7.29 -1.13 6.15
CA LEU A 67 -5.83 -1.26 5.95
C LEU A 67 -5.08 -0.28 6.87
N SER A 68 -3.79 -0.55 7.08
CA SER A 68 -2.87 0.47 7.57
C SER A 68 -2.64 1.54 6.49
N SER A 69 -2.24 2.74 6.89
CA SER A 69 -1.90 3.81 5.93
C SER A 69 -0.82 3.38 4.93
N ASN A 70 0.21 2.66 5.39
CA ASN A 70 1.26 2.13 4.51
C ASN A 70 0.69 1.17 3.46
N ASN A 71 -0.19 0.25 3.86
CA ASN A 71 -0.83 -0.68 2.93
C ASN A 71 -1.75 0.05 1.94
N ALA A 72 -2.46 1.08 2.39
CA ALA A 72 -3.29 1.91 1.53
C ALA A 72 -2.46 2.71 0.51
N GLU A 73 -1.30 3.22 0.89
CA GLU A 73 -0.37 3.92 -0.01
C GLU A 73 0.23 2.98 -1.07
N ILE A 74 0.63 1.76 -0.67
CA ILE A 74 1.09 0.72 -1.59
C ILE A 74 -0.04 0.34 -2.57
N LEU A 75 -1.25 0.16 -2.07
CA LEU A 75 -2.42 -0.12 -2.90
C LEU A 75 -2.69 1.01 -3.90
N ALA A 76 -2.65 2.26 -3.45
CA ALA A 76 -2.85 3.43 -4.30
C ALA A 76 -1.81 3.47 -5.43
N THR A 77 -0.53 3.30 -5.10
CA THR A 77 0.57 3.25 -6.07
C THR A 77 0.33 2.18 -7.14
N TYR A 78 -0.06 0.98 -6.71
CA TYR A 78 -0.30 -0.15 -7.62
C TYR A 78 -1.50 0.08 -8.55
N VAL A 79 -2.64 0.53 -8.00
CA VAL A 79 -3.84 0.80 -8.79
C VAL A 79 -3.59 1.94 -9.78
N ILE A 80 -2.93 3.02 -9.34
CA ILE A 80 -2.65 4.16 -10.21
C ILE A 80 -1.75 3.76 -11.37
N GLY A 81 -0.65 3.06 -11.08
CA GLY A 81 0.31 2.61 -12.09
C GLY A 81 -0.28 1.63 -13.12
N MET A 82 -1.31 0.87 -12.74
CA MET A 82 -1.93 -0.12 -13.63
C MET A 82 -3.17 0.38 -14.35
N ASN A 83 -3.99 1.24 -13.73
CA ASN A 83 -5.35 1.54 -14.17
C ASN A 83 -5.67 3.03 -14.34
N CYS A 84 -4.77 3.95 -13.93
CA CYS A 84 -5.08 5.38 -13.85
C CYS A 84 -4.00 6.29 -14.48
N PRO A 85 -3.83 6.28 -15.81
CA PRO A 85 -2.79 7.08 -16.47
C PRO A 85 -2.94 8.60 -16.26
N ASP A 86 -4.16 9.06 -15.93
CA ASP A 86 -4.47 10.49 -15.78
C ASP A 86 -4.40 11.01 -14.33
N VAL A 87 -4.16 10.13 -13.35
CA VAL A 87 -4.12 10.48 -11.93
C VAL A 87 -2.70 10.88 -11.53
N ARG A 88 -2.57 11.95 -10.74
CA ARG A 88 -1.32 12.57 -10.26
C ARG A 88 -1.34 12.85 -8.75
#